data_AF-A0A1F7ZL40-F1
#
_entry.id   AF-A0A1F7ZL40-F1
#
_cell.length_a   1.000
_cell.length_b   1.000
_cell.length_c   1.000
_cell.angle_alpha   90.00
_cell.angle_beta   90.00
_cell.angle_gamma   90.00
#
_symmetry.space_group_name_H-M   'P 1'
#
loop_
_entity.id
_entity.type
_entity.pdbx_description
1 polymer ?
#
loop_
_entity_poly.entity_id
_entity_poly.type
_entity_poly.pdbx_seq_one_letter_code
_entity_poly.pdbx_strand_id
1 'polypeptide(L)'
;MSPRSYTLAFTGDVMLGRLIDQLLPTHVPNPTDHSTITKIVQAYPSLKSYSHRSPWGTALPLLHASDLNIINLETAVTTVDTPWPNKTFNYRMHPCNLEILKVAQINYVSLANNHTLDFGEMGLRETVEAVRGAGIGFAGVGEAPAVLGLGSEGVYGGGVSSTAAAAAAAGGGNGNGSSDEYKIHIYSASDHPRTWSHIPQFNFIDYSPASRARLKTLLTRGEKPALKIFSVHWGPNYAWRPAGEIQALARFLVDECGVDIVHGHSAHHLQGVEAYHGRWIMYGCGDFVDDYALNAEFRNDLGALWRVVVEEDGRGGLSLGRLEAVPTRCQLFEVEVLGVDDEDHAWVRRKVGELSREFGTVVRGELGRDGQVVMDLG
;
A
#
# COMPACT_ATOMS: atom_id res chain seq x y z
N MET A 1 25.84 21.99 -2.30
CA MET A 1 24.49 21.72 -2.83
C MET A 1 23.67 21.19 -1.67
N SER A 2 22.41 21.60 -1.52
CA SER A 2 21.53 20.98 -0.52
C SER A 2 21.31 19.51 -0.89
N PRO A 3 21.28 18.57 0.07
CA PRO A 3 21.01 17.16 -0.23
C PRO A 3 19.67 17.03 -0.93
N ARG A 4 19.58 16.15 -1.93
CA ARG A 4 18.32 15.90 -2.62
C ARG A 4 17.34 15.24 -1.66
N SER A 5 16.07 15.61 -1.77
CA SER A 5 14.97 15.02 -1.01
C SER A 5 14.01 14.32 -1.96
N TYR A 6 13.47 13.20 -1.49
CA TYR A 6 12.50 12.35 -2.17
C TYR A 6 11.27 12.18 -1.29
N THR A 7 10.12 11.92 -1.91
CA THR A 7 8.85 11.66 -1.24
C THR A 7 8.34 10.28 -1.62
N LEU A 8 8.21 9.39 -0.63
CA LEU A 8 7.57 8.09 -0.77
C LEU A 8 6.14 8.19 -0.26
N ALA A 9 5.17 8.00 -1.14
CA ALA A 9 3.75 8.00 -0.81
C ALA A 9 3.25 6.59 -0.55
N PHE A 10 2.51 6.44 0.55
CA PHE A 10 1.86 5.22 0.99
C PHE A 10 0.37 5.49 1.18
N THR A 11 -0.46 4.53 0.80
CA THR A 11 -1.91 4.57 1.07
C THR A 11 -2.32 3.52 2.07
N GLY A 12 -3.55 3.63 2.56
CA GLY A 12 -4.27 2.51 3.13
C GLY A 12 -4.62 1.43 2.09
N ASP A 13 -5.62 0.63 2.45
CA ASP A 13 -6.12 -0.46 1.60
C ASP A 13 -6.82 0.10 0.36
N VAL A 14 -6.48 -0.45 -0.81
CA VAL A 14 -7.06 -0.09 -2.11
C VAL A 14 -7.84 -1.28 -2.63
N MET A 15 -9.16 -1.18 -2.54
CA MET A 15 -10.12 -2.21 -2.90
C MET A 15 -10.95 -1.76 -4.10
N LEU A 16 -10.51 -2.12 -5.30
CA LEU A 16 -11.11 -1.68 -6.58
C LEU A 16 -12.08 -2.70 -7.18
N GLY A 17 -12.26 -3.85 -6.51
CA GLY A 17 -13.16 -4.90 -6.96
C GLY A 17 -14.64 -4.60 -6.67
N ARG A 18 -15.51 -5.60 -6.94
CA ARG A 18 -16.94 -5.54 -6.62
C ARG A 18 -17.64 -4.33 -7.27
N LEU A 19 -18.18 -3.40 -6.48
CA LEU A 19 -19.00 -2.31 -6.98
C LEU A 19 -18.21 -1.33 -7.85
N ILE A 20 -16.94 -1.08 -7.51
CA ILE A 20 -16.07 -0.18 -8.26
C ILE A 20 -15.76 -0.75 -9.65
N ASP A 21 -15.48 -2.05 -9.74
CA ASP A 21 -15.28 -2.71 -11.04
C ASP A 21 -16.51 -2.55 -11.93
N GLN A 22 -17.74 -2.67 -11.39
CA GLN A 22 -18.98 -2.50 -12.17
C GLN A 22 -19.20 -1.07 -12.71
N LEU A 23 -18.53 -0.05 -12.15
CA LEU A 23 -18.57 1.32 -12.67
C LEU A 23 -17.70 1.51 -13.92
N LEU A 24 -16.80 0.56 -14.21
CA LEU A 24 -15.83 0.68 -15.29
C LEU A 24 -16.38 0.09 -16.61
N PRO A 25 -15.93 0.61 -17.76
CA PRO A 25 -16.46 0.19 -19.07
C PRO A 25 -16.32 -1.30 -19.35
N THR A 26 -15.23 -1.90 -18.88
CA THR A 26 -14.99 -3.34 -18.92
C THR A 26 -14.90 -3.81 -17.48
N HIS A 27 -15.65 -4.84 -17.13
CA HIS A 27 -15.75 -5.34 -15.76
C HIS A 27 -16.08 -6.83 -15.76
N VAL A 28 -15.85 -7.50 -14.64
CA VAL A 28 -16.24 -8.90 -14.49
C VAL A 28 -17.75 -8.95 -14.20
N PRO A 29 -18.56 -9.71 -14.97
CA PRO A 29 -19.99 -9.76 -14.74
C PRO A 29 -20.36 -10.26 -13.33
N ASN A 30 -21.15 -9.47 -12.61
CA ASN A 30 -21.76 -9.88 -11.34
C ASN A 30 -23.17 -9.27 -11.23
N PRO A 31 -24.26 -10.04 -11.40
CA PRO A 31 -25.62 -9.51 -11.36
C PRO A 31 -26.00 -8.81 -10.06
N THR A 32 -25.47 -9.27 -8.92
CA THR A 32 -25.77 -8.69 -7.59
C THR A 32 -25.09 -7.33 -7.44
N ASP A 33 -23.81 -7.23 -7.77
CA ASP A 33 -23.07 -5.97 -7.74
C ASP A 33 -23.63 -4.99 -8.77
N HIS A 34 -23.97 -5.46 -9.98
CA HIS A 34 -24.55 -4.64 -11.04
C HIS A 34 -25.92 -4.05 -10.65
N SER A 35 -26.78 -4.84 -10.00
CA SER A 35 -28.06 -4.36 -9.48
C SER A 35 -27.87 -3.29 -8.40
N THR A 36 -26.87 -3.48 -7.54
CA THR A 36 -26.52 -2.53 -6.48
C THR A 36 -26.00 -1.22 -7.07
N ILE A 37 -25.02 -1.29 -7.98
CA ILE A 37 -24.43 -0.10 -8.58
C ILE A 37 -25.45 0.68 -9.41
N THR A 38 -26.37 0.00 -10.10
CA THR A 38 -27.45 0.66 -10.85
C THR A 38 -28.30 1.56 -9.96
N LYS A 39 -28.64 1.11 -8.74
CA LYS A 39 -29.40 1.91 -7.77
C LYS A 39 -28.58 3.09 -7.25
N ILE A 40 -27.29 2.88 -6.99
CA ILE A 40 -26.39 3.94 -6.52
C ILE A 40 -26.23 5.00 -7.61
N VAL A 41 -26.00 4.62 -8.87
CA VAL A 41 -25.89 5.56 -10.02
C VAL A 41 -27.20 6.33 -10.27
N GLN A 42 -28.36 5.73 -9.98
CA GLN A 42 -29.64 6.46 -10.02
C GLN A 42 -29.72 7.53 -8.94
N ALA A 43 -29.25 7.24 -7.72
CA ALA A 43 -29.20 8.20 -6.62
C ALA A 43 -28.11 9.27 -6.81
N TYR A 44 -26.99 8.90 -7.44
CA TYR A 44 -25.81 9.73 -7.66
C TYR A 44 -25.41 9.72 -9.14
N PRO A 45 -26.09 10.52 -10.00
CA PRO A 45 -25.84 10.52 -11.44
C PRO A 45 -24.42 10.90 -11.87
N SER A 46 -23.63 11.54 -11.00
CA SER A 46 -22.21 11.86 -11.23
C SER A 46 -21.36 10.60 -11.50
N LEU A 47 -21.74 9.46 -10.92
CA LEU A 47 -21.02 8.19 -11.12
C LEU A 47 -21.15 7.64 -12.55
N LYS A 48 -22.01 8.20 -13.41
CA LYS A 48 -22.05 7.83 -14.84
C LYS A 48 -20.77 8.20 -15.59
N SER A 49 -20.01 9.17 -15.09
CA SER A 49 -18.71 9.57 -15.63
C SER A 49 -17.53 8.96 -14.86
N TYR A 50 -17.78 7.94 -14.02
CA TYR A 50 -16.73 7.26 -13.29
C TYR A 50 -15.71 6.64 -14.26
N SER A 51 -14.43 6.84 -13.97
CA SER A 51 -13.34 6.49 -14.88
C SER A 51 -12.16 5.94 -14.09
N HIS A 52 -11.11 5.53 -14.78
CA HIS A 52 -9.87 5.09 -14.14
C HIS A 52 -9.19 6.19 -13.28
N ARG A 53 -9.60 7.46 -13.41
CA ARG A 53 -9.15 8.58 -12.56
C ARG A 53 -9.98 8.78 -11.29
N SER A 54 -11.25 8.39 -11.32
CA SER A 54 -12.22 8.70 -10.27
C SER A 54 -11.83 8.17 -8.87
N PRO A 55 -11.35 6.91 -8.72
CA PRO A 55 -10.93 6.39 -7.41
C PRO A 55 -10.00 7.33 -6.62
N TRP A 56 -9.07 7.96 -7.32
CA TRP A 56 -8.02 8.79 -6.72
C TRP A 56 -8.46 10.23 -6.43
N GLY A 57 -9.61 10.65 -6.98
CA GLY A 57 -10.20 11.98 -6.85
C GLY A 57 -9.17 13.11 -6.77
N THR A 58 -9.22 13.91 -5.70
CA THR A 58 -8.34 15.07 -5.52
C THR A 58 -6.97 14.73 -4.94
N ALA A 59 -6.71 13.46 -4.59
CA ALA A 59 -5.38 13.01 -4.16
C ALA A 59 -4.41 12.78 -5.34
N LEU A 60 -4.95 12.64 -6.55
CA LEU A 60 -4.17 12.31 -7.74
C LEU A 60 -2.97 13.25 -8.00
N PRO A 61 -3.07 14.59 -7.88
CA PRO A 61 -1.91 15.46 -8.04
C PRO A 61 -0.81 15.24 -7.01
N LEU A 62 -1.14 14.80 -5.79
CA LEU A 62 -0.16 14.51 -4.74
C LEU A 62 0.60 13.20 -5.02
N LEU A 63 -0.09 12.20 -5.59
CA LEU A 63 0.53 10.96 -6.05
C LEU A 63 1.48 11.22 -7.23
N HIS A 64 1.09 12.09 -8.17
CA HIS A 64 1.95 12.49 -9.29
C HIS A 64 3.18 13.29 -8.86
N ALA A 65 3.10 14.00 -7.73
CA ALA A 65 4.21 14.76 -7.16
C ALA A 65 5.16 13.92 -6.30
N SER A 66 4.84 12.65 -6.04
CA SER A 66 5.66 11.74 -5.23
C SER A 66 6.63 10.95 -6.11
N ASP A 67 7.80 10.59 -5.57
CA ASP A 67 8.83 9.84 -6.32
C ASP A 67 8.48 8.36 -6.42
N LEU A 68 7.84 7.78 -5.39
CA LEU A 68 7.27 6.43 -5.42
C LEU A 68 5.91 6.41 -4.72
N ASN A 69 4.96 5.69 -5.32
CA ASN A 69 3.62 5.41 -4.78
C ASN A 69 3.47 3.91 -4.48
N ILE A 70 3.21 3.58 -3.23
CA ILE A 70 3.22 2.23 -2.65
C ILE A 70 1.86 1.95 -1.99
N ILE A 71 1.16 0.90 -2.41
CA ILE A 71 -0.19 0.60 -1.91
C ILE A 71 -0.33 -0.86 -1.46
N ASN A 72 -1.36 -1.16 -0.67
CA ASN A 72 -1.90 -2.52 -0.56
C ASN A 72 -3.05 -2.70 -1.54
N LEU A 73 -2.88 -3.61 -2.52
CA LEU A 73 -3.93 -3.94 -3.47
C LEU A 73 -4.75 -5.09 -2.91
N GLU A 74 -5.80 -4.75 -2.17
CA GLU A 74 -6.69 -5.70 -1.50
C GLU A 74 -7.81 -6.16 -2.43
N THR A 75 -7.44 -6.63 -3.61
CA THR A 75 -8.36 -7.08 -4.65
C THR A 75 -7.67 -8.06 -5.58
N ALA A 76 -8.30 -9.19 -5.87
CA ALA A 76 -7.83 -10.10 -6.90
C ALA A 76 -8.08 -9.50 -8.30
N VAL A 77 -7.07 -9.53 -9.17
CA VAL A 77 -7.12 -8.99 -10.53
C VAL A 77 -7.22 -10.16 -11.50
N THR A 78 -8.44 -10.62 -11.76
CA THR A 78 -8.66 -11.93 -12.40
C THR A 78 -10.04 -12.03 -13.06
N THR A 79 -10.13 -12.82 -14.13
CA THR A 79 -11.37 -13.23 -14.77
C THR A 79 -11.88 -14.59 -14.30
N VAL A 80 -11.09 -15.33 -13.49
CA VAL A 80 -11.48 -16.61 -12.88
C VAL A 80 -12.76 -16.43 -12.08
N ASP A 81 -13.69 -17.36 -12.25
CA ASP A 81 -15.08 -17.27 -11.76
C ASP A 81 -15.41 -18.19 -10.59
N THR A 82 -14.47 -19.04 -10.19
CA THR A 82 -14.62 -19.87 -8.99
C THR A 82 -14.11 -19.11 -7.77
N PRO A 83 -14.98 -18.58 -6.89
CA PRO A 83 -14.53 -17.93 -5.67
C PRO A 83 -14.03 -18.95 -4.65
N TRP A 84 -13.15 -18.50 -3.77
CA TRP A 84 -12.84 -19.23 -2.54
C TRP A 84 -14.13 -19.39 -1.71
N PRO A 85 -14.45 -20.61 -1.25
CA PRO A 85 -15.73 -20.90 -0.63
C PRO A 85 -15.87 -20.24 0.74
N ASN A 86 -17.11 -19.97 1.13
CA ASN A 86 -17.50 -19.50 2.47
C ASN A 86 -16.85 -18.17 2.91
N LYS A 87 -16.42 -17.32 1.98
CA LYS A 87 -16.13 -15.91 2.26
C LYS A 87 -17.40 -15.08 2.08
N THR A 88 -17.59 -14.08 2.93
CA THR A 88 -18.70 -13.12 2.81
C THR A 88 -18.56 -12.28 1.55
N PHE A 89 -17.33 -11.85 1.23
CA PHE A 89 -17.01 -11.05 0.06
C PHE A 89 -15.77 -11.61 -0.63
N ASN A 90 -15.85 -11.70 -1.95
CA ASN A 90 -14.72 -12.00 -2.84
C ASN A 90 -14.49 -10.77 -3.73
N TYR A 91 -13.36 -10.09 -3.56
CA TYR A 91 -12.99 -8.90 -4.31
C TYR A 91 -12.33 -9.29 -5.62
N ARG A 92 -12.98 -8.90 -6.72
CA ARG A 92 -12.51 -9.16 -8.07
C ARG A 92 -12.58 -7.90 -8.91
N MET A 93 -11.50 -7.60 -9.61
CA MET A 93 -11.42 -6.57 -10.63
C MET A 93 -10.97 -7.19 -11.96
N HIS A 94 -11.53 -6.74 -13.07
CA HIS A 94 -11.13 -7.22 -14.39
C HIS A 94 -9.68 -6.78 -14.70
N PRO A 95 -8.79 -7.65 -15.22
CA PRO A 95 -7.39 -7.30 -15.49
C PRO A 95 -7.13 -6.07 -16.37
N CYS A 96 -8.03 -5.77 -17.30
CA CYS A 96 -7.93 -4.56 -18.13
C CYS A 96 -8.04 -3.24 -17.33
N ASN A 97 -8.51 -3.28 -16.09
CA ASN A 97 -8.67 -2.11 -15.24
C ASN A 97 -7.42 -1.75 -14.44
N LEU A 98 -6.30 -2.46 -14.63
CA LEU A 98 -5.00 -2.07 -14.07
C LEU A 98 -4.52 -0.68 -14.52
N GLU A 99 -5.12 -0.11 -15.57
CA GLU A 99 -4.92 1.30 -15.93
C GLU A 99 -5.27 2.26 -14.78
N ILE A 100 -6.19 1.91 -13.87
CA ILE A 100 -6.45 2.68 -12.62
C ILE A 100 -5.16 2.92 -11.85
N LEU A 101 -4.34 1.89 -11.69
CA LEU A 101 -3.09 2.00 -10.94
C LEU A 101 -2.05 2.83 -11.70
N LYS A 102 -2.00 2.71 -13.04
CA LYS A 102 -1.09 3.47 -13.88
C LYS A 102 -1.41 4.96 -13.89
N VAL A 103 -2.70 5.31 -13.93
CA VAL A 103 -3.18 6.70 -13.86
C VAL A 103 -2.68 7.40 -12.60
N ALA A 104 -2.58 6.70 -11.47
CA ALA A 104 -2.04 7.20 -10.22
C ALA A 104 -0.52 7.05 -10.06
N GLN A 105 0.18 6.59 -11.11
CA GLN A 105 1.61 6.31 -11.07
C GLN A 105 2.00 5.37 -9.91
N ILE A 106 1.19 4.34 -9.64
CA ILE A 106 1.51 3.34 -8.62
C ILE A 106 2.74 2.53 -9.07
N ASN A 107 3.79 2.54 -8.24
CA ASN A 107 5.04 1.84 -8.52
C ASN A 107 5.07 0.44 -7.90
N TYR A 108 4.36 0.25 -6.78
CA TYR A 108 4.30 -1.01 -6.06
C TYR A 108 2.94 -1.34 -5.47
N VAL A 109 2.58 -2.62 -5.51
CA VAL A 109 1.44 -3.20 -4.78
C VAL A 109 1.88 -4.32 -3.84
N SER A 110 1.38 -4.30 -2.61
CA SER A 110 1.36 -5.47 -1.74
C SER A 110 0.25 -6.41 -2.21
N LEU A 111 0.61 -7.68 -2.40
CA LEU A 111 -0.30 -8.79 -2.71
C LEU A 111 -0.34 -9.82 -1.56
N ALA A 112 0.11 -9.48 -0.35
CA ALA A 112 -0.18 -10.30 0.82
C ALA A 112 -1.27 -9.62 1.63
N ASN A 113 -2.51 -10.00 1.35
CA ASN A 113 -3.67 -9.64 2.11
C ASN A 113 -4.70 -10.77 2.05
N ASN A 114 -5.72 -10.64 2.87
CA ASN A 114 -6.84 -11.56 2.98
C ASN A 114 -7.74 -11.68 1.74
N HIS A 115 -7.55 -10.89 0.67
CA HIS A 115 -8.33 -10.94 -0.57
C HIS A 115 -7.55 -11.45 -1.79
N THR A 116 -6.25 -11.69 -1.64
CA THR A 116 -5.35 -12.12 -2.72
C THR A 116 -5.74 -13.45 -3.37
N LEU A 117 -6.24 -14.41 -2.58
CA LEU A 117 -6.63 -15.75 -3.01
C LEU A 117 -8.15 -15.92 -3.12
N ASP A 118 -8.89 -14.83 -3.27
CA ASP A 118 -10.36 -14.86 -3.39
C ASP A 118 -10.87 -15.70 -4.56
N PHE A 119 -10.04 -15.99 -5.54
CA PHE A 119 -10.33 -16.86 -6.69
C PHE A 119 -9.28 -17.99 -6.83
N GLY A 120 -8.72 -18.40 -5.69
CA GLY A 120 -7.76 -19.50 -5.58
C GLY A 120 -6.42 -19.25 -6.29
N GLU A 121 -5.60 -20.29 -6.40
CA GLU A 121 -4.26 -20.20 -7.00
C GLU A 121 -4.27 -19.82 -8.49
N MET A 122 -5.36 -20.15 -9.21
CA MET A 122 -5.54 -19.73 -10.60
C MET A 122 -5.76 -18.22 -10.70
N GLY A 123 -6.65 -17.66 -9.86
CA GLY A 123 -6.88 -16.22 -9.82
C GLY A 123 -5.66 -15.44 -9.31
N LEU A 124 -4.92 -16.00 -8.36
CA LEU A 124 -3.62 -15.45 -7.94
C LEU A 124 -2.62 -15.41 -9.11
N ARG A 125 -2.51 -16.48 -9.90
CA ARG A 125 -1.60 -16.51 -11.05
C ARG A 125 -1.95 -15.43 -12.07
N GLU A 126 -3.22 -15.29 -12.43
CA GLU A 126 -3.68 -14.24 -13.35
C GLU A 126 -3.42 -12.83 -12.77
N THR A 127 -3.62 -12.65 -11.46
CA THR A 127 -3.31 -11.38 -10.77
C THR A 127 -1.82 -11.04 -10.91
N VAL A 128 -0.93 -11.98 -10.64
CA VAL A 128 0.52 -11.79 -10.75
C VAL A 128 0.93 -11.50 -12.20
N GLU A 129 0.38 -12.22 -13.17
CA GLU A 129 0.65 -11.99 -14.60
C GLU A 129 0.18 -10.61 -15.05
N ALA A 130 -1.02 -10.19 -14.62
CA ALA A 130 -1.59 -8.90 -14.95
C ALA A 130 -0.79 -7.73 -14.34
N VAL A 131 -0.50 -7.78 -13.03
CA VAL A 131 0.29 -6.75 -12.32
C VAL A 131 1.70 -6.63 -12.93
N ARG A 132 2.34 -7.77 -13.20
CA ARG A 132 3.65 -7.81 -13.86
C ARG A 132 3.58 -7.22 -15.28
N GLY A 133 2.56 -7.59 -16.05
CA GLY A 133 2.33 -7.06 -17.40
C GLY A 133 2.03 -5.56 -17.43
N ALA A 134 1.52 -5.00 -16.33
CA ALA A 134 1.34 -3.58 -16.14
C ALA A 134 2.64 -2.82 -15.79
N GLY A 135 3.75 -3.52 -15.53
CA GLY A 135 5.04 -2.91 -15.15
C GLY A 135 5.07 -2.42 -13.69
N ILE A 136 4.19 -2.95 -12.83
CA ILE A 136 4.08 -2.56 -11.43
C ILE A 136 4.85 -3.57 -10.57
N GLY A 137 5.67 -3.09 -9.64
CA GLY A 137 6.38 -3.95 -8.69
C GLY A 137 5.40 -4.58 -7.69
N PHE A 138 5.69 -5.79 -7.23
CA PHE A 138 4.85 -6.44 -6.22
C PHE A 138 5.66 -7.37 -5.31
N ALA A 139 5.16 -7.58 -4.10
CA ALA A 139 5.62 -8.64 -3.20
C ALA A 139 4.44 -9.17 -2.38
N GLY A 140 4.70 -10.17 -1.54
CA GLY A 140 3.65 -10.85 -0.76
C GLY A 140 3.22 -12.19 -1.33
N VAL A 141 3.61 -12.45 -2.58
CA VAL A 141 3.44 -13.73 -3.26
C VAL A 141 4.78 -14.22 -3.83
N GLY A 142 5.17 -15.43 -3.42
CA GLY A 142 6.54 -15.93 -3.54
C GLY A 142 7.51 -15.25 -2.56
N GLU A 143 8.76 -15.71 -2.54
CA GLU A 143 9.75 -15.29 -1.54
C GLU A 143 10.67 -14.14 -1.99
N ALA A 144 10.49 -13.56 -3.17
CA ALA A 144 11.34 -12.45 -3.63
C ALA A 144 10.79 -11.09 -3.18
N PRO A 145 11.66 -10.13 -2.79
CA PRO A 145 11.25 -8.74 -2.66
C PRO A 145 10.95 -8.13 -4.04
N ALA A 146 10.16 -7.06 -4.05
CA ALA A 146 10.22 -6.09 -5.13
C ALA A 146 11.47 -5.22 -4.95
N VAL A 147 12.13 -4.88 -6.05
CA VAL A 147 13.28 -3.97 -6.05
C VAL A 147 12.92 -2.77 -6.93
N LEU A 148 12.83 -1.58 -6.34
CA LEU A 148 12.55 -0.33 -7.05
C LEU A 148 13.81 0.55 -7.09
N GLY A 149 13.92 1.36 -8.14
CA GLY A 149 14.91 2.44 -8.23
C GLY A 149 14.30 3.76 -7.74
N LEU A 150 15.07 4.52 -6.96
CA LEU A 150 14.73 5.89 -6.56
C LEU A 150 15.83 6.83 -7.09
N GLY A 151 15.43 7.91 -7.76
CA GLY A 151 16.35 8.89 -8.35
C GLY A 151 16.62 8.74 -9.84
N SER A 152 16.16 7.63 -10.46
CA SER A 152 16.13 7.42 -11.92
C SER A 152 14.69 7.60 -12.46
N GLU A 153 14.53 7.97 -13.74
CA GLU A 153 13.21 8.06 -14.40
C GLU A 153 12.57 6.69 -14.72
N GLY A 154 12.89 5.59 -14.01
CA GLY A 154 12.48 4.24 -14.39
C GLY A 154 12.12 3.29 -13.24
N VAL A 155 10.97 2.62 -13.36
CA VAL A 155 10.58 1.46 -12.51
C VAL A 155 11.13 0.19 -13.14
N TYR A 156 12.04 -0.52 -12.45
CA TYR A 156 12.39 -1.89 -12.81
C TYR A 156 11.43 -2.85 -12.11
N GLY A 157 10.61 -3.56 -12.89
CA GLY A 157 9.60 -4.49 -12.38
C GLY A 157 10.19 -5.55 -11.44
N GLY A 158 9.62 -5.65 -10.24
CA GLY A 158 9.84 -6.79 -9.34
C GLY A 158 9.14 -8.03 -9.88
N GLY A 159 9.87 -9.14 -10.01
CA GLY A 159 9.28 -10.43 -10.35
C GLY A 159 10.15 -11.47 -11.04
N VAL A 160 11.49 -11.37 -11.10
CA VAL A 160 12.31 -12.54 -11.48
C VAL A 160 13.71 -12.50 -10.86
N SER A 161 14.05 -13.52 -10.06
CA SER A 161 15.40 -14.09 -10.11
C SER A 161 15.36 -15.26 -11.09
N SER A 162 15.72 -14.98 -12.34
CA SER A 162 16.35 -15.96 -13.19
C SER A 162 17.32 -15.18 -14.05
N THR A 163 18.59 -15.52 -13.91
CA THR A 163 19.67 -15.18 -14.83
C THR A 163 19.17 -14.90 -16.26
N ALA A 164 19.51 -13.73 -16.80
CA ALA A 164 19.52 -13.40 -18.24
C ALA A 164 18.28 -12.83 -18.96
N ALA A 165 17.19 -12.38 -18.32
CA ALA A 165 16.01 -11.87 -19.04
C ALA A 165 15.76 -10.34 -18.97
N ALA A 166 16.81 -9.52 -18.80
CA ALA A 166 16.76 -8.07 -19.03
C ALA A 166 17.90 -7.57 -19.94
N ALA A 167 18.50 -8.48 -20.72
CA ALA A 167 19.55 -8.15 -21.68
C ALA A 167 19.03 -7.93 -23.11
N ALA A 168 17.70 -7.91 -23.35
CA ALA A 168 17.15 -7.96 -24.70
C ALA A 168 16.18 -6.79 -25.05
N ALA A 169 16.22 -5.68 -24.34
CA ALA A 169 15.46 -4.47 -24.69
C ALA A 169 16.31 -3.18 -24.71
N ALA A 170 17.63 -3.30 -24.91
CA ALA A 170 18.52 -2.16 -25.13
C ALA A 170 19.19 -2.28 -26.50
N GLY A 171 18.46 -1.84 -27.53
CA GLY A 171 19.10 -1.33 -28.73
C GLY A 171 19.87 -0.06 -28.36
N GLY A 172 21.20 -0.14 -28.48
CA GLY A 172 22.18 0.94 -28.58
C GLY A 172 21.80 2.32 -28.04
N GLY A 173 22.16 2.59 -26.79
CA GLY A 173 22.31 3.93 -26.25
C GLY A 173 23.61 4.00 -25.46
N ASN A 174 24.67 4.51 -26.09
CA ASN A 174 25.96 4.76 -25.44
C ASN A 174 25.81 6.01 -24.56
N GLY A 175 25.22 5.84 -23.38
CA GLY A 175 24.97 6.90 -22.41
C GLY A 175 25.96 6.80 -21.26
N ASN A 176 26.88 7.75 -21.18
CA ASN A 176 27.73 7.99 -20.03
C ASN A 176 26.86 8.66 -18.93
N GLY A 177 26.06 7.88 -18.18
CA GLY A 177 25.10 8.37 -17.17
C GLY A 177 25.63 8.22 -15.75
N SER A 178 25.46 9.26 -14.92
CA SER A 178 25.96 9.30 -13.53
C SER A 178 25.26 8.29 -12.61
N SER A 179 25.97 7.97 -11.54
CA SER A 179 25.79 6.87 -10.60
C SER A 179 24.89 7.18 -9.40
N ASP A 180 23.64 7.63 -9.60
CA ASP A 180 22.80 8.17 -8.50
C ASP A 180 21.41 7.49 -8.37
N GLU A 181 21.33 6.17 -8.57
CA GLU A 181 20.08 5.40 -8.36
C GLU A 181 20.15 4.61 -7.04
N TYR A 182 19.18 4.83 -6.15
CA TYR A 182 19.05 4.11 -4.89
C TYR A 182 18.11 2.92 -5.04
N LYS A 183 18.57 1.72 -4.67
CA LYS A 183 17.72 0.53 -4.63
C LYS A 183 16.88 0.49 -3.36
N ILE A 184 15.57 0.28 -3.52
CA ILE A 184 14.60 0.10 -2.44
C ILE A 184 14.08 -1.32 -2.50
N HIS A 185 14.20 -2.10 -1.42
CA HIS A 185 13.59 -3.43 -1.34
C HIS A 185 12.27 -3.37 -0.58
N ILE A 186 11.22 -3.93 -1.16
CA ILE A 186 9.90 -4.00 -0.54
C ILE A 186 9.51 -5.46 -0.38
N TYR A 187 9.21 -5.84 0.85
CA TYR A 187 8.72 -7.17 1.24
C TYR A 187 7.27 -7.04 1.69
N SER A 188 6.52 -8.14 1.59
CA SER A 188 5.14 -8.16 2.06
C SER A 188 4.73 -9.53 2.61
N ALA A 189 3.84 -9.51 3.62
CA ALA A 189 3.28 -10.68 4.27
C ALA A 189 1.90 -10.40 4.87
N SER A 190 1.14 -11.46 5.15
CA SER A 190 -0.17 -11.38 5.82
C SER A 190 -0.29 -12.43 6.93
N ASP A 191 -0.96 -12.09 8.02
CA ASP A 191 -1.27 -13.06 9.10
C ASP A 191 -2.62 -13.79 8.92
N HIS A 192 -3.37 -13.47 7.85
CA HIS A 192 -4.68 -14.07 7.61
C HIS A 192 -5.11 -14.07 6.13
N PRO A 193 -6.07 -14.95 5.77
CA PRO A 193 -6.65 -16.04 6.57
C PRO A 193 -5.69 -17.21 6.79
N ARG A 194 -5.74 -17.81 7.98
CA ARG A 194 -4.89 -18.95 8.36
C ARG A 194 -5.08 -20.18 7.46
N THR A 195 -6.23 -20.30 6.82
CA THR A 195 -6.51 -21.35 5.84
C THR A 195 -5.58 -21.30 4.64
N TRP A 196 -4.94 -20.18 4.33
CA TRP A 196 -4.00 -20.07 3.20
C TRP A 196 -2.54 -20.34 3.59
N SER A 197 -2.27 -20.66 4.87
CA SER A 197 -0.91 -20.93 5.36
C SER A 197 -0.20 -22.11 4.69
N HIS A 198 -0.96 -23.01 4.04
CA HIS A 198 -0.42 -24.15 3.30
C HIS A 198 -0.15 -23.85 1.82
N ILE A 199 -0.55 -22.68 1.31
CA ILE A 199 -0.34 -22.29 -0.08
C ILE A 199 1.09 -21.74 -0.19
N PRO A 200 2.03 -22.43 -0.85
CA PRO A 200 3.45 -22.08 -0.79
C PRO A 200 3.78 -20.68 -1.32
N GLN A 201 2.94 -20.18 -2.23
CA GLN A 201 3.11 -18.86 -2.82
C GLN A 201 2.62 -17.74 -1.90
N PHE A 202 1.79 -17.98 -0.90
CA PHE A 202 1.25 -16.92 -0.04
C PHE A 202 2.18 -16.67 1.14
N ASN A 203 2.64 -15.43 1.31
CA ASN A 203 3.55 -15.08 2.41
C ASN A 203 2.82 -14.96 3.75
N PHE A 204 2.44 -16.09 4.31
CA PHE A 204 1.75 -16.18 5.58
C PHE A 204 2.71 -16.01 6.78
N ILE A 205 2.28 -15.29 7.81
CA ILE A 205 2.98 -15.15 9.09
C ILE A 205 2.04 -15.50 10.26
N ASP A 206 2.58 -16.03 11.36
CA ASP A 206 1.77 -16.41 12.55
C ASP A 206 2.43 -16.04 13.88
N TYR A 207 3.23 -14.98 13.88
CA TYR A 207 3.97 -14.41 15.02
C TYR A 207 4.94 -15.37 15.74
N SER A 208 4.99 -16.64 15.33
CA SER A 208 5.81 -17.68 15.92
C SER A 208 7.31 -17.42 15.74
N PRO A 209 8.16 -18.01 16.59
CA PRO A 209 9.61 -17.96 16.39
C PRO A 209 10.06 -18.48 15.02
N ALA A 210 9.36 -19.46 14.45
CA ALA A 210 9.64 -19.99 13.12
C ALA A 210 9.35 -18.95 12.02
N SER A 211 8.19 -18.29 12.09
CA SER A 211 7.85 -17.18 11.18
C SER A 211 8.88 -16.04 11.28
N ARG A 212 9.29 -15.66 12.49
CA ARG A 212 10.33 -14.64 12.71
C ARG A 212 11.69 -15.05 12.13
N ALA A 213 12.12 -16.29 12.35
CA ALA A 213 13.37 -16.80 11.79
C ALA A 213 13.37 -16.83 10.25
N ARG A 214 12.23 -17.21 9.64
CA ARG A 214 12.03 -17.17 8.19
C ARG A 214 12.13 -15.74 7.67
N LEU A 215 11.42 -14.79 8.28
CA LEU A 215 11.48 -13.37 7.91
C LEU A 215 12.90 -12.81 8.04
N LYS A 216 13.58 -13.03 9.17
CA LYS A 216 14.97 -12.59 9.34
C LYS A 216 15.85 -13.10 8.21
N THR A 217 15.79 -14.40 7.92
CA THR A 217 16.56 -15.01 6.82
C THR A 217 16.26 -14.34 5.49
N LEU A 218 14.98 -14.11 5.18
CA LEU A 218 14.54 -13.50 3.94
C LEU A 218 15.02 -12.04 3.79
N LEU A 219 14.87 -11.25 4.85
CA LEU A 219 15.15 -9.81 4.86
C LEU A 219 16.62 -9.46 5.03
N THR A 220 17.45 -10.38 5.54
CA THR A 220 18.89 -10.16 5.72
C THR A 220 19.74 -10.86 4.67
N ARG A 221 19.14 -11.61 3.74
CA ARG A 221 19.86 -12.27 2.63
C ARG A 221 20.05 -11.31 1.46
N GLY A 222 21.24 -11.37 0.84
CA GLY A 222 21.54 -10.67 -0.41
C GLY A 222 22.14 -9.29 -0.22
N GLU A 223 21.98 -8.44 -1.24
CA GLU A 223 22.46 -7.06 -1.25
C GLU A 223 21.71 -6.22 -0.23
N LYS A 224 22.43 -5.31 0.45
CA LYS A 224 21.82 -4.32 1.34
C LYS A 224 21.31 -3.14 0.49
N PRO A 225 19.98 -2.91 0.42
CA PRO A 225 19.43 -1.76 -0.30
C PRO A 225 19.65 -0.46 0.47
N ALA A 226 19.36 0.67 -0.19
CA ALA A 226 19.35 1.98 0.45
C ALA A 226 18.24 2.09 1.49
N LEU A 227 17.06 1.51 1.22
CA LEU A 227 15.96 1.35 2.16
C LEU A 227 15.27 -0.03 2.00
N LYS A 228 14.73 -0.53 3.11
CA LYS A 228 13.84 -1.69 3.20
C LYS A 228 12.47 -1.27 3.73
N ILE A 229 11.44 -1.68 3.02
CA ILE A 229 10.04 -1.44 3.38
C ILE A 229 9.38 -2.81 3.60
N PHE A 230 8.55 -2.91 4.63
CA PHE A 230 7.75 -4.11 4.90
C PHE A 230 6.26 -3.73 4.95
N SER A 231 5.50 -4.10 3.91
CA SER A 231 4.04 -3.96 3.89
C SER A 231 3.39 -5.20 4.49
N VAL A 232 2.46 -5.00 5.43
CA VAL A 232 1.93 -6.12 6.23
C VAL A 232 0.45 -5.98 6.52
N HIS A 233 -0.30 -7.03 6.20
CA HIS A 233 -1.73 -7.13 6.45
C HIS A 233 -1.95 -7.99 7.70
N TRP A 234 -2.35 -7.35 8.81
CA TRP A 234 -2.29 -7.99 10.12
C TRP A 234 -3.45 -7.67 11.06
N GLY A 235 -3.69 -8.57 12.00
CA GLY A 235 -4.66 -8.33 13.06
C GLY A 235 -6.10 -8.23 12.57
N PRO A 236 -7.05 -8.03 13.50
CA PRO A 236 -8.45 -7.93 13.16
C PRO A 236 -8.80 -6.54 12.60
N ASN A 237 -9.82 -6.52 11.75
CA ASN A 237 -10.52 -5.30 11.34
C ASN A 237 -11.09 -4.58 12.58
N TYR A 238 -11.13 -3.24 12.55
CA TYR A 238 -11.82 -2.42 13.56
C TYR A 238 -11.26 -2.59 14.99
N ALA A 239 -9.94 -2.45 15.14
CA ALA A 239 -9.26 -2.40 16.42
C ALA A 239 -8.46 -1.10 16.54
N TRP A 240 -8.75 -0.27 17.53
CA TRP A 240 -8.03 1.02 17.72
C TRP A 240 -6.55 0.88 18.02
N ARG A 241 -6.15 -0.22 18.68
CA ARG A 241 -4.78 -0.45 19.12
C ARG A 241 -4.27 -1.78 18.55
N PRO A 242 -3.07 -1.81 17.96
CA PRO A 242 -2.45 -3.07 17.55
C PRO A 242 -2.18 -3.94 18.79
N ALA A 243 -2.43 -5.24 18.67
CA ALA A 243 -2.12 -6.20 19.72
C ALA A 243 -0.61 -6.24 20.04
N GLY A 244 -0.23 -6.69 21.24
CA GLY A 244 1.17 -6.73 21.66
C GLY A 244 2.07 -7.58 20.76
N GLU A 245 1.53 -8.64 20.14
CA GLU A 245 2.30 -9.47 19.19
C GLU A 245 2.57 -8.77 17.86
N ILE A 246 1.65 -7.91 17.39
CA ILE A 246 1.83 -7.04 16.23
C ILE A 246 2.93 -6.02 16.50
N GLN A 247 2.87 -5.34 17.66
CA GLN A 247 3.92 -4.41 18.09
C GLN A 247 5.28 -5.11 18.21
N ALA A 248 5.32 -6.30 18.79
CA ALA A 248 6.55 -7.08 18.93
C ALA A 248 7.12 -7.54 17.57
N LEU A 249 6.26 -7.88 16.61
CA LEU A 249 6.71 -8.22 15.26
C LEU A 249 7.23 -6.99 14.51
N ALA A 250 6.54 -5.84 14.59
CA ALA A 250 6.95 -4.60 13.95
C ALA A 250 8.33 -4.15 14.42
N ARG A 251 8.57 -4.15 15.74
CA ARG A 251 9.87 -3.82 16.33
C ARG A 251 10.94 -4.86 15.98
N PHE A 252 10.61 -6.15 15.93
CA PHE A 252 11.51 -7.19 15.44
C PHE A 252 11.94 -6.96 13.98
N LEU A 253 11.03 -6.54 13.09
CA LEU A 253 11.36 -6.20 11.70
C LEU A 253 12.38 -5.05 11.64
N VAL A 254 12.21 -4.04 12.48
CA VAL A 254 13.17 -2.92 12.59
C VAL A 254 14.52 -3.41 13.13
N ASP A 255 14.53 -3.99 14.34
CA ASP A 255 15.77 -4.29 15.08
C ASP A 255 16.57 -5.43 14.46
N GLU A 256 15.91 -6.50 14.02
CA GLU A 256 16.56 -7.76 13.64
C GLU A 256 16.65 -7.97 12.13
N CYS A 257 15.80 -7.28 11.36
CA CYS A 257 15.74 -7.40 9.91
C CYS A 257 16.23 -6.12 9.19
N GLY A 258 16.39 -5.01 9.93
CA GLY A 258 16.82 -3.72 9.39
C GLY A 258 15.79 -3.12 8.45
N VAL A 259 14.50 -3.27 8.76
CA VAL A 259 13.41 -2.59 8.05
C VAL A 259 13.41 -1.11 8.44
N ASP A 260 13.32 -0.23 7.45
CA ASP A 260 13.30 1.22 7.64
C ASP A 260 11.86 1.74 7.81
N ILE A 261 10.90 1.16 7.08
CA ILE A 261 9.48 1.54 7.12
C ILE A 261 8.60 0.29 7.19
N VAL A 262 7.73 0.22 8.20
CA VAL A 262 6.65 -0.78 8.29
C VAL A 262 5.33 -0.12 7.90
N HIS A 263 4.65 -0.72 6.93
CA HIS A 263 3.42 -0.23 6.30
C HIS A 263 2.27 -1.21 6.59
N GLY A 264 1.50 -0.91 7.64
CA GLY A 264 0.45 -1.80 8.19
C GLY A 264 -0.94 -1.55 7.60
N HIS A 265 -1.70 -2.64 7.46
CA HIS A 265 -3.02 -2.73 6.79
C HIS A 265 -4.04 -3.53 7.62
N SER A 266 -5.23 -3.79 7.06
CA SER A 266 -6.31 -4.64 7.62
C SER A 266 -7.23 -3.99 8.67
N ALA A 267 -6.74 -2.99 9.39
CA ALA A 267 -7.57 -2.32 10.40
C ALA A 267 -8.82 -1.64 9.79
N HIS A 268 -8.76 -1.28 8.51
CA HIS A 268 -9.75 -0.46 7.77
C HIS A 268 -10.00 0.93 8.36
N HIS A 269 -9.18 1.36 9.32
CA HIS A 269 -9.19 2.72 9.84
C HIS A 269 -7.79 3.10 10.30
N LEU A 270 -7.58 4.39 10.54
CA LEU A 270 -6.31 4.92 11.02
C LEU A 270 -5.94 4.32 12.39
N GLN A 271 -4.73 3.78 12.50
CA GLN A 271 -4.07 3.44 13.76
C GLN A 271 -2.87 4.36 14.02
N GLY A 272 -2.29 4.25 15.21
CA GLY A 272 -1.14 5.05 15.61
C GLY A 272 0.13 4.75 14.79
N VAL A 273 1.02 5.74 14.76
CA VAL A 273 2.36 5.63 14.18
C VAL A 273 3.39 5.66 15.31
N GLU A 274 4.39 4.80 15.21
CA GLU A 274 5.53 4.75 16.11
C GLU A 274 6.82 5.19 15.39
N ALA A 275 7.47 6.23 15.91
CA ALA A 275 8.87 6.54 15.62
C ALA A 275 9.74 5.63 16.48
N TYR A 276 10.29 4.58 15.89
CA TYR A 276 11.02 3.53 16.61
C TYR A 276 12.47 3.43 16.13
N HIS A 277 13.45 3.74 16.98
CA HIS A 277 14.88 3.67 16.64
C HIS A 277 15.25 4.38 15.32
N GLY A 278 14.66 5.57 15.09
CA GLY A 278 14.84 6.35 13.86
C GLY A 278 14.13 5.80 12.63
N ARG A 279 13.20 4.84 12.80
CA ARG A 279 12.39 4.19 11.76
C ARG A 279 10.91 4.48 11.93
N TRP A 280 10.15 4.27 10.86
CA TRP A 280 8.70 4.47 10.88
C TRP A 280 7.95 3.14 10.96
N ILE A 281 7.04 3.02 11.93
CA ILE A 281 6.06 1.92 12.00
C ILE A 281 4.66 2.53 11.92
N MET A 282 3.99 2.36 10.79
CA MET A 282 2.58 2.72 10.62
C MET A 282 1.74 1.47 10.86
N TYR A 283 1.03 1.39 11.99
CA TYR A 283 0.35 0.15 12.39
C TYR A 283 -0.89 -0.19 11.54
N GLY A 284 -1.57 0.84 11.04
CA GLY A 284 -2.77 0.70 10.21
C GLY A 284 -3.02 2.00 9.45
N CYS A 285 -2.82 1.96 8.14
CA CYS A 285 -2.92 3.13 7.28
C CYS A 285 -4.36 3.51 6.88
N GLY A 286 -5.35 2.75 7.34
CA GLY A 286 -6.78 2.91 7.02
C GLY A 286 -7.16 2.33 5.66
N ASP A 287 -8.37 2.62 5.22
CA ASP A 287 -8.77 2.44 3.82
C ASP A 287 -8.41 3.70 3.03
N PHE A 288 -8.04 3.53 1.76
CA PHE A 288 -7.84 4.65 0.84
C PHE A 288 -8.96 4.72 -0.19
N VAL A 289 -9.29 3.60 -0.83
CA VAL A 289 -10.45 3.47 -1.73
C VAL A 289 -11.11 2.13 -1.46
N ASP A 290 -12.41 2.13 -1.24
CA ASP A 290 -13.20 0.92 -1.00
C ASP A 290 -14.70 1.14 -1.33
N ASP A 291 -15.47 0.06 -1.23
CA ASP A 291 -16.93 0.05 -1.34
C ASP A 291 -17.63 -0.43 -0.06
N TYR A 292 -16.95 -0.34 1.09
CA TYR A 292 -17.47 -0.77 2.38
C TYR A 292 -18.59 0.13 2.91
N ALA A 293 -19.46 -0.50 3.70
CA ALA A 293 -20.41 0.25 4.49
C ALA A 293 -19.67 1.04 5.57
N LEU A 294 -20.06 2.30 5.76
CA LEU A 294 -19.51 3.14 6.80
C LEU A 294 -19.73 2.52 8.19
N ASN A 295 -18.64 2.25 8.88
CA ASN A 295 -18.63 2.03 10.31
C ASN A 295 -18.45 3.39 11.02
N ALA A 296 -19.55 3.94 11.53
CA ALA A 296 -19.58 5.27 12.13
C ALA A 296 -18.69 5.42 13.38
N GLU A 297 -18.37 4.32 14.08
CA GLU A 297 -17.44 4.34 15.22
C GLU A 297 -16.01 4.56 14.74
N PHE A 298 -15.58 3.78 13.75
CA PHE A 298 -14.20 3.74 13.29
C PHE A 298 -13.89 4.77 12.21
N ARG A 299 -14.93 5.33 11.56
CA ARG A 299 -14.80 6.27 10.45
C ARG A 299 -13.86 5.73 9.38
N ASN A 300 -14.14 4.52 8.88
CA ASN A 300 -13.36 3.90 7.80
C ASN A 300 -13.44 4.68 6.47
N ASP A 301 -14.38 5.63 6.36
CA ASP A 301 -14.39 6.64 5.31
C ASP A 301 -13.24 7.66 5.42
N LEU A 302 -12.60 7.80 6.58
CA LEU A 302 -11.50 8.73 6.81
C LEU A 302 -10.16 8.01 6.83
N GLY A 303 -9.21 8.56 6.06
CA GLY A 303 -7.89 8.01 5.87
C GLY A 303 -6.82 9.10 5.78
N ALA A 304 -5.68 8.72 5.22
CA ALA A 304 -4.66 9.66 4.81
C ALA A 304 -3.85 9.14 3.62
N LEU A 305 -3.33 10.08 2.82
CA LEU A 305 -2.14 9.83 2.01
C LEU A 305 -0.91 10.06 2.90
N TRP A 306 -0.14 9.01 3.16
CA TRP A 306 1.01 9.04 4.04
C TRP A 306 2.27 9.29 3.23
N ARG A 307 3.05 10.32 3.55
CA ARG A 307 4.27 10.67 2.82
C ARG A 307 5.47 10.62 3.74
N VAL A 308 6.39 9.71 3.46
CA VAL A 308 7.69 9.68 4.13
C VAL A 308 8.66 10.48 3.29
N VAL A 309 9.21 11.53 3.90
CA VAL A 309 10.28 12.31 3.28
C VAL A 309 11.59 11.60 3.53
N VAL A 310 12.39 11.44 2.48
CA VAL A 310 13.69 10.78 2.51
C VAL A 310 14.72 11.75 1.95
N GLU A 311 15.91 11.79 2.55
CA GLU A 311 16.97 12.71 2.14
C GLU A 311 18.29 11.95 1.95
N GLU A 312 19.12 12.44 1.04
CA GLU A 312 20.49 11.95 0.90
C GLU A 312 21.31 12.26 2.17
N ASP A 313 21.98 11.25 2.71
CA ASP A 313 22.70 11.36 3.98
C ASP A 313 24.10 11.99 3.87
N GLY A 314 24.50 12.39 2.65
CA GLY A 314 25.82 12.92 2.32
C GLY A 314 26.96 11.89 2.34
N ARG A 315 26.66 10.60 2.55
CA ARG A 315 27.59 9.46 2.58
C ARG A 315 27.31 8.45 1.46
N GLY A 316 26.47 8.82 0.50
CA GLY A 316 26.03 7.96 -0.59
C GLY A 316 24.86 7.05 -0.23
N GLY A 317 24.15 7.32 0.87
CA GLY A 317 22.96 6.61 1.31
C GLY A 317 21.74 7.52 1.45
N LEU A 318 20.68 6.95 2.03
CA LEU A 318 19.43 7.66 2.32
C LEU A 318 19.16 7.63 3.83
N SER A 319 18.59 8.72 4.34
CA SER A 319 18.07 8.82 5.70
C SER A 319 16.58 9.15 5.66
N LEU A 320 15.82 8.53 6.57
CA LEU A 320 14.43 8.88 6.76
C LEU A 320 14.31 10.23 7.46
N GLY A 321 13.39 11.06 6.98
CA GLY A 321 12.97 12.30 7.59
C GLY A 321 11.57 12.19 8.18
N ARG A 322 10.85 13.31 8.16
CA ARG A 322 9.49 13.43 8.68
C ARG A 322 8.49 12.53 7.94
N LEU A 323 7.45 12.12 8.65
CA LEU A 323 6.25 11.53 8.09
C LEU A 323 5.14 12.58 8.06
N GLU A 324 4.43 12.67 6.94
CA GLU A 324 3.31 13.57 6.74
C GLU A 324 2.05 12.76 6.43
N ALA A 325 1.00 12.90 7.24
CA ALA A 325 -0.32 12.38 6.91
C ALA A 325 -1.15 13.50 6.29
N VAL A 326 -1.51 13.37 5.01
CA VAL A 326 -2.46 14.26 4.34
C VAL A 326 -3.86 13.69 4.55
N PRO A 327 -4.73 14.33 5.34
CA PRO A 327 -6.05 13.76 5.64
C PRO A 327 -6.91 13.59 4.39
N THR A 328 -7.58 12.44 4.28
CA THR A 328 -8.46 12.12 3.16
C THR A 328 -9.80 11.58 3.63
N ARG A 329 -10.80 11.66 2.74
CA ARG A 329 -12.11 11.03 2.89
C ARG A 329 -12.44 10.25 1.62
N CYS A 330 -12.80 8.98 1.75
CA CYS A 330 -13.37 8.17 0.68
C CYS A 330 -14.89 8.34 0.73
N GLN A 331 -15.48 8.89 -0.34
CA GLN A 331 -16.92 9.03 -0.46
C GLN A 331 -17.35 8.70 -1.88
N LEU A 332 -18.40 7.88 -2.01
CA LEU A 332 -18.91 7.43 -3.31
C LEU A 332 -17.81 6.84 -4.20
N PHE A 333 -16.91 6.05 -3.60
CA PHE A 333 -15.80 5.38 -4.27
C PHE A 333 -14.73 6.34 -4.83
N GLU A 334 -14.68 7.59 -4.35
CA GLU A 334 -13.70 8.60 -4.76
C GLU A 334 -12.99 9.21 -3.54
N VAL A 335 -11.68 9.46 -3.66
CA VAL A 335 -10.88 10.08 -2.59
C VAL A 335 -10.88 11.60 -2.70
N GLU A 336 -11.27 12.24 -1.61
CA GLU A 336 -11.13 13.67 -1.39
C GLU A 336 -9.98 13.95 -0.41
N VAL A 337 -9.15 14.94 -0.72
CA VAL A 337 -8.14 15.51 0.18
C VAL A 337 -8.82 16.60 0.98
N LEU A 338 -8.79 16.49 2.30
CA LEU A 338 -9.54 17.36 3.18
C LEU A 338 -8.81 18.70 3.39
N GLY A 339 -9.56 19.80 3.31
CA GLY A 339 -9.06 21.13 3.65
C GLY A 339 -8.88 21.30 5.16
N VAL A 340 -7.99 22.20 5.57
CA VAL A 340 -7.69 22.44 7.01
C VAL A 340 -8.88 22.93 7.83
N ASP A 341 -9.88 23.52 7.17
CA ASP A 341 -11.12 24.00 7.79
C ASP A 341 -12.22 22.91 7.83
N ASP A 342 -11.99 21.73 7.27
CA ASP A 342 -12.93 20.59 7.31
C ASP A 342 -12.90 19.93 8.70
N GLU A 343 -14.07 19.62 9.27
CA GLU A 343 -14.17 18.96 10.57
C GLU A 343 -13.56 17.56 10.57
N ASP A 344 -13.63 16.85 9.44
CA ASP A 344 -13.02 15.53 9.27
C ASP A 344 -11.49 15.63 9.20
N HIS A 345 -10.93 16.73 8.68
CA HIS A 345 -9.49 17.00 8.77
C HIS A 345 -9.05 17.11 10.23
N ALA A 346 -9.77 17.93 11.01
CA ALA A 346 -9.52 18.08 12.43
C ALA A 346 -9.70 16.75 13.18
N TRP A 347 -10.65 15.91 12.78
CA TRP A 347 -10.82 14.56 13.32
C TRP A 347 -9.61 13.68 13.05
N VAL A 348 -9.15 13.58 11.80
CA VAL A 348 -7.97 12.78 11.41
C VAL A 348 -6.74 13.24 12.19
N ARG A 349 -6.50 14.55 12.24
CA ARG A 349 -5.40 15.14 13.01
C ARG A 349 -5.44 14.73 14.48
N ARG A 350 -6.60 14.87 15.14
CA ARG A 350 -6.75 14.46 16.54
C ARG A 350 -6.51 12.96 16.70
N LYS A 351 -7.09 12.13 15.83
CA LYS A 351 -7.02 10.68 15.96
C LYS A 351 -5.61 10.15 15.77
N VAL A 352 -4.91 10.57 14.71
CA VAL A 352 -3.51 10.25 14.49
C VAL A 352 -2.66 10.77 15.66
N GLY A 353 -2.89 12.01 16.10
CA GLY A 353 -2.17 12.59 17.23
C GLY A 353 -2.38 11.87 18.57
N GLU A 354 -3.59 11.39 18.86
CA GLU A 354 -3.90 10.59 20.03
C GLU A 354 -3.20 9.23 19.99
N LEU A 355 -3.41 8.48 18.92
CA LEU A 355 -2.91 7.11 18.80
C LEU A 355 -1.39 7.05 18.69
N SER A 356 -0.77 7.97 17.95
CA SER A 356 0.70 8.01 17.82
C SER A 356 1.40 8.43 19.13
N ARG A 357 0.76 9.27 19.97
CA ARG A 357 1.30 9.64 21.29
C ARG A 357 1.36 8.47 22.27
N GLU A 358 0.50 7.47 22.12
CA GLU A 358 0.57 6.25 22.95
C GLU A 358 1.88 5.48 22.73
N PHE A 359 2.53 5.68 21.58
CA PHE A 359 3.86 5.13 21.25
C PHE A 359 5.02 6.10 21.50
N GLY A 360 4.74 7.31 22.01
CA GLY A 360 5.76 8.34 22.23
C GLY A 360 6.15 9.14 20.98
N THR A 361 5.48 8.95 19.85
CA THR A 361 5.73 9.71 18.62
C THR A 361 5.31 11.17 18.77
N VAL A 362 6.21 12.08 18.36
CA VAL A 362 5.94 13.52 18.40
C VAL A 362 5.17 13.93 17.15
N VAL A 363 3.92 14.34 17.34
CA VAL A 363 3.10 14.99 16.31
C VAL A 363 3.21 16.50 16.49
N ARG A 364 3.59 17.23 15.44
CA ARG A 364 3.76 18.68 15.50
C ARG A 364 2.42 19.38 15.81
N GLY A 365 2.51 20.46 16.60
CA GLY A 365 1.36 21.33 16.88
C GLY A 365 0.93 22.16 15.67
N GLU A 366 1.86 22.49 14.78
CA GLU A 366 1.61 23.17 13.52
C GLU A 366 1.44 22.14 12.39
N LEU A 367 0.55 22.45 11.45
CA LEU A 367 0.38 21.66 10.23
C LEU A 367 1.51 21.98 9.24
N GLY A 368 1.76 21.03 8.33
CA GLY A 368 2.59 21.27 7.16
C GLY A 368 1.96 22.31 6.23
N ARG A 369 2.76 22.77 5.26
CA ARG A 369 2.40 23.89 4.37
C ARG A 369 1.09 23.69 3.59
N ASP A 370 0.72 22.44 3.30
CA ASP A 370 -0.51 22.09 2.58
C ASP A 370 -1.52 21.40 3.51
N GLY A 371 -1.44 21.65 4.82
CA GLY A 371 -2.37 21.12 5.81
C GLY A 371 -2.04 19.72 6.32
N GLN A 372 -0.83 19.21 6.09
CA GLN A 372 -0.45 17.86 6.53
C GLN A 372 -0.28 17.77 8.04
N VAL A 373 -0.64 16.64 8.63
CA VAL A 373 -0.26 16.30 10.01
C VAL A 373 1.17 15.78 9.99
N VAL A 374 2.09 16.48 10.63
CA VAL A 374 3.54 16.19 10.53
C VAL A 374 4.04 15.49 11.79
N MET A 375 4.82 14.43 11.61
CA MET A 375 5.45 13.63 12.65
C MET A 375 6.97 13.59 12.44
N ASP A 376 7.73 13.70 13.52
CA ASP A 376 9.20 13.68 13.50
C ASP A 376 9.76 12.38 14.10
N LEU A 377 10.90 11.92 13.58
CA LEU A 377 11.52 10.64 13.97
C LEU A 377 12.12 10.60 15.39
N GLY A 378 12.11 11.72 16.11
CA GLY A 378 12.66 11.83 17.47
C GLY A 378 14.17 12.03 17.52
#